data_AF-A0A1V9FXP3-F1
#
_entry.id   AF-A0A1V9FXP3-F1
#
_cell.length_a   1.000
_cell.length_b   1.000
_cell.length_c   1.000
_cell.angle_alpha   90.00
_cell.angle_beta   90.00
_cell.angle_gamma   90.00
#
_symmetry.space_group_name_H-M   'P 1'
#
loop_
_entity.id
_entity.type
_entity.pdbx_description
1 polymer ?
#
loop_
_entity_poly.entity_id
_entity_poly.type
_entity_poly.pdbx_seq_one_letter_code
_entity_poly.pdbx_strand_id
1 'polypeptide(L)'
;AQKKGNRKIIFSVDRLDYTKGVNNRLKAFEYFLANNPQYHEKVIFILAVVPSRDNIAKYKERKQIIDQTISQINSRLGNIHWQPVIYQYHALPFDELIALYTGCDLALITPLRDGMNLVAKEFVASRKDKKGVLVLSEMAGAARELSDAIIINPNDVSEMANAIKAGLEMPEEEQAIRLEAMQSRIAGYDVKIWAEDFLGELRNIKKKQQDFQVKFLDEYSKIHLLEAYRAADKRLLLLDYDGTLKSFVSNPADAVPGKELLQLLKELNENKNTVCLISGRNSDWLEKYFGDCNIHMVAEHGARFKYPDQPWTNEVMMPNDWKEPIQQIMQVYVRRCAHSFIEEKEFSIVWHYRNASLEQG
;
A
#
# COMPACT_ATOMS: atom_id res chain seq x y z
N ALA A 1 -20.03 21.19 -35.66
CA ALA A 1 -19.15 21.96 -34.76
C ALA A 1 -19.66 23.40 -34.67
N GLN A 2 -20.44 23.73 -33.64
CA GLN A 2 -20.72 25.14 -33.31
C GLN A 2 -19.35 25.80 -33.07
N LYS A 3 -19.02 26.86 -33.84
CA LYS A 3 -17.80 27.65 -33.62
C LYS A 3 -17.71 27.94 -32.12
N LYS A 4 -16.59 27.55 -31.49
CA LYS A 4 -16.21 28.01 -30.15
C LYS A 4 -16.32 29.53 -30.24
N GLY A 5 -17.43 30.08 -29.72
CA GLY A 5 -17.64 31.52 -29.68
C GLY A 5 -16.52 32.13 -28.85
N ASN A 6 -16.55 33.43 -28.60
CA ASN A 6 -15.59 34.07 -27.71
C ASN A 6 -15.77 33.68 -26.22
N ARG A 7 -16.22 32.44 -25.96
CA ARG A 7 -16.60 31.86 -24.67
C ARG A 7 -15.61 30.79 -24.25
N LYS A 8 -15.20 30.84 -22.99
CA LYS A 8 -14.44 29.79 -22.31
C LYS A 8 -15.36 28.65 -21.91
N ILE A 9 -14.86 27.43 -21.99
CA ILE A 9 -15.61 26.21 -21.71
C ILE A 9 -15.02 25.53 -20.47
N ILE A 10 -15.84 25.37 -19.44
CA ILE A 10 -15.56 24.45 -18.34
C ILE A 10 -16.21 23.12 -18.69
N PHE A 11 -15.51 22.01 -18.50
CA PHE A 11 -16.04 20.67 -18.75
C PHE A 11 -15.90 19.78 -17.54
N SER A 12 -16.91 18.94 -17.31
CA SER A 12 -16.86 17.88 -16.33
C SER A 12 -17.73 16.70 -16.76
N VAL A 13 -17.22 15.49 -16.54
CA VAL A 13 -17.92 14.23 -16.81
C VAL A 13 -17.82 13.33 -15.59
N ASP A 14 -18.93 12.76 -15.16
CA ASP A 14 -18.98 11.84 -14.04
C ASP A 14 -20.10 10.82 -14.22
N ARG A 15 -20.03 9.71 -13.50
CA ARG A 15 -21.22 8.87 -13.28
C ARG A 15 -22.12 9.53 -12.24
N LEU A 16 -23.42 9.31 -12.32
CA LEU A 16 -24.34 9.66 -11.24
C LEU A 16 -23.94 8.86 -10.00
N ASP A 17 -23.29 9.52 -9.04
CA ASP A 17 -22.87 8.92 -7.77
C ASP A 17 -22.66 10.02 -6.72
N TYR A 18 -22.97 9.71 -5.46
CA TYR A 18 -22.86 10.67 -4.35
C TYR A 18 -21.41 11.04 -4.03
N THR A 19 -20.43 10.23 -4.43
CA THR A 19 -19.00 10.49 -4.23
C THR A 19 -18.43 11.54 -5.18
N LYS A 20 -19.12 11.88 -6.28
CA LYS A 20 -18.58 12.75 -7.33
C LYS A 20 -18.71 14.25 -7.07
N GLY A 21 -19.41 14.64 -6.01
CA GLY A 21 -19.43 16.04 -5.57
C GLY A 21 -20.08 17.03 -6.56
N VAL A 22 -20.91 16.55 -7.50
CA VAL A 22 -21.52 17.37 -8.57
C VAL A 22 -22.29 18.57 -8.02
N ASN A 23 -23.01 18.42 -6.91
CA ASN A 23 -23.73 19.54 -6.28
C ASN A 23 -22.80 20.63 -5.74
N ASN A 24 -21.68 20.26 -5.11
CA ASN A 24 -20.72 21.24 -4.60
C ASN A 24 -20.04 21.97 -5.76
N ARG A 25 -19.75 21.24 -6.85
CA ARG A 25 -19.22 21.79 -8.10
C ARG A 25 -20.15 22.83 -8.72
N LEU A 26 -21.45 22.52 -8.80
CA LEU A 26 -22.46 23.45 -9.32
C LEU A 26 -22.57 24.71 -8.45
N LYS A 27 -22.57 24.56 -7.12
CA LYS A 27 -22.56 25.69 -6.18
C LYS A 27 -21.30 26.55 -6.32
N ALA A 28 -20.14 25.95 -6.52
CA ALA A 28 -18.89 26.68 -6.75
C ALA A 28 -18.93 27.48 -8.06
N PHE A 29 -19.45 26.89 -9.13
CA PHE A 29 -19.65 27.61 -10.39
C PHE A 29 -20.66 28.76 -10.25
N GLU A 30 -21.75 28.55 -9.52
CA GLU A 30 -22.72 29.60 -9.20
C GLU A 30 -22.07 30.75 -8.40
N TYR A 31 -21.29 30.41 -7.36
CA TYR A 31 -20.58 31.38 -6.54
C TYR A 31 -19.52 32.15 -7.35
N PHE A 32 -18.81 31.47 -8.24
CA PHE A 32 -17.87 32.10 -9.19
C PHE A 32 -18.57 33.15 -10.06
N LEU A 33 -19.71 32.81 -10.69
CA LEU A 33 -20.45 33.74 -11.54
C LEU A 33 -21.08 34.89 -10.75
N ALA A 34 -21.55 34.66 -9.53
CA ALA A 34 -22.12 35.70 -8.68
C ALA A 34 -21.07 36.76 -8.30
N ASN A 35 -19.84 36.34 -8.00
CA ASN A 35 -18.76 37.23 -7.59
C ASN A 35 -17.94 37.82 -8.76
N ASN A 36 -18.15 37.32 -9.97
CA ASN A 36 -17.42 37.79 -11.15
C ASN A 36 -18.35 38.04 -12.35
N PRO A 37 -19.18 39.10 -12.33
CA PRO A 37 -20.12 39.43 -13.40
C PRO A 37 -19.47 39.59 -14.78
N GLN A 38 -18.18 39.94 -14.84
CA GLN A 38 -17.42 40.08 -16.08
C GLN A 38 -17.34 38.79 -16.92
N TYR A 39 -17.61 37.62 -16.33
CA TYR A 39 -17.65 36.32 -16.98
C TYR A 39 -19.03 35.90 -17.49
N HIS A 40 -20.07 36.67 -17.19
CA HIS A 40 -21.41 36.41 -17.73
C HIS A 40 -21.35 36.44 -19.26
N GLU A 41 -22.03 35.48 -19.89
CA GLU A 41 -22.04 35.27 -21.35
C GLU A 41 -20.71 34.89 -22.00
N LYS A 42 -19.60 34.89 -21.24
CA LYS A 42 -18.24 34.54 -21.68
C LYS A 42 -17.78 33.17 -21.18
N VAL A 43 -18.52 32.53 -20.28
CA VAL A 43 -18.19 31.19 -19.77
C VAL A 43 -19.41 30.29 -19.89
N ILE A 44 -19.20 29.05 -20.30
CA ILE A 44 -20.21 27.99 -20.24
C ILE A 44 -19.62 26.79 -19.48
N PHE A 45 -20.46 26.15 -18.67
CA PHE A 45 -20.11 24.92 -17.98
C PHE A 45 -20.88 23.74 -18.59
N ILE A 46 -20.16 22.84 -19.26
CA ILE A 46 -20.70 21.61 -19.81
C ILE A 46 -20.53 20.49 -18.77
N LEU A 47 -21.65 19.92 -18.34
CA LEU A 47 -21.70 18.84 -17.37
C LEU A 47 -22.36 17.60 -18.00
N ALA A 48 -21.60 16.53 -18.15
CA ALA A 48 -22.11 15.23 -18.57
C ALA A 48 -22.21 14.29 -17.37
N VAL A 49 -23.40 13.75 -17.11
CA VAL A 49 -23.64 12.77 -16.05
C VAL A 49 -24.12 11.47 -16.66
N VAL A 50 -23.33 10.41 -16.50
CA VAL A 50 -23.67 9.08 -17.00
C VAL A 50 -24.59 8.38 -16.00
N PRO A 51 -25.78 7.90 -16.42
CA PRO A 51 -26.70 7.17 -15.55
C PRO A 51 -26.02 5.97 -14.89
N SER A 52 -26.34 5.72 -13.61
CA SER A 52 -25.74 4.65 -12.84
C SER A 52 -26.65 4.30 -11.68
N ARG A 53 -26.94 3.00 -11.51
CA ARG A 53 -27.72 2.46 -10.39
C ARG A 53 -29.09 3.14 -10.21
N ASP A 54 -29.76 3.45 -11.32
CA ASP A 54 -31.01 4.23 -11.35
C ASP A 54 -32.17 3.59 -10.55
N ASN A 55 -32.10 2.31 -10.23
CA ASN A 55 -33.10 1.62 -9.41
C ASN A 55 -33.00 1.96 -7.91
N ILE A 56 -31.92 2.59 -7.46
CA ILE A 56 -31.70 2.94 -6.06
C ILE A 56 -32.26 4.34 -5.79
N ALA A 57 -33.19 4.45 -4.83
CA ALA A 57 -33.87 5.72 -4.49
C ALA A 57 -32.91 6.89 -4.25
N LYS A 58 -31.82 6.65 -3.50
CA LYS A 58 -30.78 7.66 -3.26
C LYS A 58 -30.17 8.23 -4.54
N TYR A 59 -30.00 7.44 -5.59
CA TYR A 59 -29.45 7.95 -6.87
C TYR A 59 -30.49 8.83 -7.59
N LYS A 60 -31.78 8.45 -7.55
CA LYS A 60 -32.87 9.29 -8.09
C LYS A 60 -32.97 10.64 -7.38
N GLU A 61 -32.91 10.65 -6.05
CA GLU A 61 -32.89 11.88 -5.25
C GLU A 61 -31.69 12.77 -5.61
N ARG A 62 -30.51 12.18 -5.80
CA ARG A 62 -29.32 12.94 -6.23
C ARG A 62 -29.50 13.56 -7.60
N LYS A 63 -30.06 12.82 -8.56
CA LYS A 63 -30.38 13.37 -9.88
C LYS A 63 -31.34 14.55 -9.77
N GLN A 64 -32.41 14.43 -8.97
CA GLN A 64 -33.37 15.52 -8.76
C GLN A 64 -32.70 16.78 -8.20
N ILE A 65 -31.80 16.64 -7.21
CA ILE A 65 -31.06 17.78 -6.65
C ILE A 65 -30.17 18.43 -7.72
N ILE A 66 -29.47 17.63 -8.53
CA ILE A 66 -28.63 18.12 -9.64
C ILE A 66 -29.49 18.90 -10.64
N ASP A 67 -30.58 18.30 -11.13
CA ASP A 67 -31.49 18.90 -12.11
C ASP A 67 -32.09 20.23 -11.59
N GLN A 68 -32.51 20.26 -10.32
CA GLN A 68 -33.02 21.47 -9.65
C GLN A 68 -31.95 22.56 -9.54
N THR A 69 -30.74 22.21 -9.11
CA THR A 69 -29.63 23.17 -8.96
C THR A 69 -29.26 23.79 -10.31
N ILE A 70 -29.16 22.98 -11.36
CA ILE A 70 -28.89 23.46 -12.73
C ILE A 70 -30.00 24.39 -13.21
N SER A 71 -31.26 24.02 -12.98
CA SER A 71 -32.42 24.84 -13.34
C SER A 71 -32.41 26.18 -12.62
N GLN A 72 -32.09 26.20 -11.32
CA GLN A 72 -31.95 27.42 -10.53
C GLN A 72 -30.84 28.33 -11.09
N ILE A 73 -29.64 27.77 -11.34
CA ILE A 73 -28.50 28.53 -11.88
C ILE A 73 -28.87 29.15 -13.24
N ASN A 74 -29.39 28.34 -14.16
CA ASN A 74 -29.74 28.80 -15.50
C ASN A 74 -30.89 29.82 -15.50
N SER A 75 -31.86 29.70 -14.58
CA SER A 75 -32.96 30.66 -14.48
C SER A 75 -32.54 31.98 -13.85
N ARG A 76 -31.61 31.95 -12.89
CA ARG A 76 -31.17 33.12 -12.13
C ARG A 76 -30.11 33.94 -12.86
N LEU A 77 -29.17 33.26 -13.53
CA LEU A 77 -28.00 33.88 -14.16
C LEU A 77 -28.06 33.86 -15.69
N GLY A 78 -28.78 32.90 -16.28
CA GLY A 78 -28.89 32.77 -17.73
C GLY A 78 -29.91 33.73 -18.34
N ASN A 79 -29.92 33.75 -19.67
CA ASN A 79 -30.87 34.50 -20.48
C ASN A 79 -31.15 33.74 -21.79
N ILE A 80 -31.94 34.34 -22.69
CA ILE A 80 -32.37 33.71 -23.95
C ILE A 80 -31.17 33.35 -24.87
N HIS A 81 -30.04 34.04 -24.74
CA HIS A 81 -28.86 33.88 -25.59
C HIS A 81 -27.68 33.17 -24.92
N TRP A 82 -27.78 32.92 -23.60
CA TRP A 82 -26.74 32.32 -22.79
C TRP A 82 -27.31 31.42 -21.70
N GLN A 83 -26.95 30.14 -21.78
CA GLN A 83 -27.20 29.16 -20.74
C GLN A 83 -25.88 28.88 -20.00
N PRO A 84 -25.75 29.29 -18.72
CA PRO A 84 -24.53 29.09 -17.95
C PRO A 84 -24.10 27.62 -17.83
N VAL A 85 -25.05 26.70 -17.65
CA VAL A 85 -24.80 25.27 -17.49
C VAL A 85 -25.54 24.47 -18.57
N ILE A 86 -24.77 23.77 -19.41
CA ILE A 86 -25.27 22.81 -20.39
C ILE A 86 -25.14 21.41 -19.78
N TYR A 87 -26.25 20.71 -19.65
CA TYR A 87 -26.32 19.44 -18.94
C TYR A 87 -26.79 18.29 -19.84
N GLN A 88 -26.05 17.19 -19.82
CA GLN A 88 -26.39 15.95 -20.53
C GLN A 88 -26.48 14.79 -19.53
N TYR A 89 -27.59 14.05 -19.57
CA TYR A 89 -27.81 12.85 -18.74
C TYR A 89 -27.79 11.58 -19.58
N HIS A 90 -26.66 11.31 -20.23
CA HIS A 90 -26.40 10.08 -20.98
C HIS A 90 -24.90 9.84 -21.11
N ALA A 91 -24.51 8.62 -21.51
CA ALA A 91 -23.13 8.35 -21.89
C ALA A 91 -22.76 9.13 -23.16
N LEU A 92 -21.61 9.80 -23.13
CA LEU A 92 -21.06 10.43 -24.32
C LEU A 92 -20.29 9.38 -25.15
N PRO A 93 -20.46 9.34 -26.48
CA PRO A 93 -19.57 8.60 -27.35
C PRO A 93 -18.11 9.01 -27.13
N PHE A 94 -17.18 8.07 -27.35
CA PHE A 94 -15.76 8.30 -27.11
C PHE A 94 -15.23 9.54 -27.85
N ASP A 95 -15.57 9.69 -29.14
CA ASP A 95 -15.09 10.82 -29.95
C ASP A 95 -15.62 12.17 -29.45
N GLU A 96 -16.86 12.21 -28.95
CA GLU A 96 -17.43 13.43 -28.35
C GLU A 96 -16.75 13.77 -27.03
N LEU A 97 -16.44 12.76 -26.21
CA LEU A 97 -15.72 12.93 -24.95
C LEU A 97 -14.31 13.51 -25.20
N ILE A 98 -13.58 12.95 -26.17
CA ILE A 98 -12.25 13.46 -26.56
C ILE A 98 -12.36 14.89 -27.13
N ALA A 99 -13.38 15.18 -27.92
CA ALA A 99 -13.61 16.53 -28.44
C ALA A 99 -13.88 17.54 -27.31
N LEU A 100 -14.59 17.15 -26.26
CA LEU A 100 -14.83 17.99 -25.09
C LEU A 100 -13.58 18.17 -24.23
N TYR A 101 -12.80 17.11 -24.01
CA TYR A 101 -11.52 17.23 -23.29
C TYR A 101 -10.53 18.16 -23.99
N THR A 102 -10.41 18.06 -25.31
CA THR A 102 -9.50 18.90 -26.12
C THR A 102 -10.06 20.30 -26.37
N GLY A 103 -11.38 20.46 -26.42
CA GLY A 103 -12.05 21.72 -26.70
C GLY A 103 -12.24 22.63 -25.48
N CYS A 104 -12.27 22.06 -24.26
CA CYS A 104 -12.49 22.85 -23.05
C CYS A 104 -11.27 23.71 -22.67
N ASP A 105 -11.50 24.76 -21.89
CA ASP A 105 -10.46 25.60 -21.30
C ASP A 105 -10.12 25.15 -19.87
N LEU A 106 -11.07 24.51 -19.18
CA LEU A 106 -10.88 24.01 -17.83
C LEU A 106 -11.63 22.69 -17.61
N ALA A 107 -10.95 21.66 -17.13
CA ALA A 107 -11.55 20.42 -16.64
C ALA A 107 -11.76 20.51 -15.13
N LEU A 108 -13.01 20.35 -14.68
CA LEU A 108 -13.39 20.52 -13.29
C LEU A 108 -13.77 19.18 -12.66
N ILE A 109 -12.80 18.54 -12.00
CA ILE A 109 -12.91 17.17 -11.48
C ILE A 109 -12.82 17.19 -9.96
N THR A 110 -13.99 17.28 -9.32
CA THR A 110 -14.09 17.61 -7.87
C THR A 110 -14.82 16.55 -7.04
N PRO A 111 -14.44 15.26 -7.10
CA PRO A 111 -15.08 14.24 -6.28
C PRO A 111 -14.84 14.49 -4.79
N LEU A 112 -15.83 14.16 -3.95
CA LEU A 112 -15.71 14.16 -2.49
C LEU A 112 -14.80 13.03 -2.00
N ARG A 113 -14.77 11.91 -2.73
CA ARG A 113 -13.85 10.79 -2.51
C ARG A 113 -13.76 9.92 -3.75
N ASP A 114 -12.56 9.58 -4.20
CA ASP A 114 -12.38 8.71 -5.36
C ASP A 114 -11.11 7.89 -5.22
N GLY A 115 -11.21 6.56 -5.40
CA GLY A 115 -10.04 5.68 -5.28
C GLY A 115 -8.96 6.03 -6.32
N MET A 116 -9.40 6.35 -7.53
CA MET A 116 -8.61 6.93 -8.62
C MET A 116 -9.57 7.75 -9.49
N ASN A 117 -9.06 8.69 -10.27
CA ASN A 117 -9.88 9.40 -11.24
C ASN A 117 -9.24 9.36 -12.62
N LEU A 118 -9.73 8.44 -13.47
CA LEU A 118 -9.22 8.25 -14.82
C LEU A 118 -9.63 9.39 -15.76
N VAL A 119 -10.79 10.02 -15.54
CA VAL A 119 -11.23 11.20 -16.29
C VAL A 119 -10.19 12.32 -16.22
N ALA A 120 -9.60 12.56 -15.05
CA ALA A 120 -8.51 13.52 -14.88
C ALA A 120 -7.27 13.15 -15.72
N LYS A 121 -6.87 11.87 -15.70
CA LYS A 121 -5.73 11.37 -16.50
C LYS A 121 -6.01 11.41 -18.01
N GLU A 122 -7.24 11.08 -18.43
CA GLU A 122 -7.69 11.13 -19.82
C GLU A 122 -7.68 12.56 -20.35
N PHE A 123 -8.19 13.53 -19.58
CA PHE A 123 -8.10 14.95 -19.92
C PHE A 123 -6.64 15.34 -20.16
N VAL A 124 -5.75 15.10 -19.19
CA VAL A 124 -4.32 15.42 -19.29
C VAL A 124 -3.70 14.74 -20.52
N ALA A 125 -3.95 13.44 -20.73
CA ALA A 125 -3.41 12.69 -21.86
C ALA A 125 -3.91 13.20 -23.23
N SER A 126 -5.13 13.75 -23.28
CA SER A 126 -5.73 14.24 -24.53
C SER A 126 -5.18 15.60 -24.99
N ARG A 127 -4.61 16.42 -24.09
CA ARG A 127 -4.13 17.78 -24.39
C ARG A 127 -2.80 17.82 -25.14
N LYS A 128 -2.80 17.37 -26.40
CA LYS A 128 -1.63 17.46 -27.30
C LYS A 128 -1.22 18.90 -27.60
N ASP A 129 -2.18 19.82 -27.54
CA ASP A 129 -1.99 21.26 -27.74
C ASP A 129 -1.34 21.97 -26.54
N LYS A 130 -1.16 21.27 -25.41
CA LYS A 130 -0.63 21.81 -24.15
C LYS A 130 -1.45 22.97 -23.60
N LYS A 131 -2.75 23.03 -23.92
CA LYS A 131 -3.67 24.04 -23.40
C LYS A 131 -4.69 23.42 -22.46
N GLY A 132 -5.32 24.26 -21.66
CA GLY A 132 -6.35 23.89 -20.70
C GLY A 132 -5.81 23.63 -19.30
N VAL A 133 -6.69 23.79 -18.31
CA VAL A 133 -6.34 23.65 -16.89
C VAL A 133 -7.12 22.50 -16.26
N LEU A 134 -6.46 21.68 -15.45
CA LEU A 134 -7.11 20.69 -14.60
C LEU A 134 -7.29 21.27 -13.19
N VAL A 135 -8.53 21.34 -12.73
CA VAL A 135 -8.88 21.55 -11.31
C VAL A 135 -9.27 20.20 -10.73
N LEU A 136 -8.57 19.76 -9.69
CA LEU A 136 -8.67 18.40 -9.16
C LEU A 136 -8.85 18.38 -7.64
N SER A 137 -9.80 17.59 -7.16
CA SER A 137 -9.98 17.34 -5.73
C SER A 137 -8.78 16.62 -5.12
N GLU A 138 -8.31 17.09 -3.96
CA GLU A 138 -7.34 16.38 -3.11
C GLU A 138 -7.81 14.97 -2.68
N MET A 139 -9.12 14.73 -2.72
CA MET A 139 -9.75 13.45 -2.34
C MET A 139 -9.79 12.43 -3.49
N ALA A 140 -9.25 12.77 -4.66
CA ALA A 140 -9.07 11.84 -5.76
C ALA A 140 -7.68 11.20 -5.68
N GLY A 141 -7.59 9.87 -5.82
CA GLY A 141 -6.29 9.18 -5.87
C GLY A 141 -5.34 9.72 -6.94
N ALA A 142 -5.89 10.26 -8.04
CA ALA A 142 -5.12 10.90 -9.11
C ALA A 142 -4.35 12.14 -8.65
N ALA A 143 -4.79 12.84 -7.59
CA ALA A 143 -4.12 14.04 -7.08
C ALA A 143 -2.70 13.78 -6.57
N ARG A 144 -2.40 12.53 -6.18
CA ARG A 144 -1.04 12.12 -5.78
C ARG A 144 -0.08 12.03 -6.96
N GLU A 145 -0.60 11.89 -8.18
CA GLU A 145 0.20 11.81 -9.40
C GLU A 145 0.10 13.09 -10.23
N LEU A 146 -1.03 13.79 -10.17
CA LEU A 146 -1.29 15.00 -10.95
C LEU A 146 -1.10 16.25 -10.07
N SER A 147 0.05 16.38 -9.42
CA SER A 147 0.33 17.43 -8.43
C SER A 147 0.35 18.85 -9.01
N ASP A 148 0.61 19.00 -10.31
CA ASP A 148 0.63 20.30 -11.00
C ASP A 148 -0.75 20.79 -11.44
N ALA A 149 -1.81 20.01 -11.18
CA ALA A 149 -3.19 20.48 -11.25
C ALA A 149 -3.45 21.56 -10.19
N ILE A 150 -4.52 22.34 -10.36
CA ILE A 150 -5.02 23.18 -9.27
C ILE A 150 -5.75 22.26 -8.29
N ILE A 151 -5.07 21.90 -7.20
CA ILE A 151 -5.62 21.04 -6.14
C ILE A 151 -6.54 21.85 -5.25
N ILE A 152 -7.72 21.30 -4.95
CA ILE A 152 -8.75 21.95 -4.11
C ILE A 152 -9.33 20.99 -3.06
N ASN A 153 -9.91 21.53 -1.99
CA ASN A 153 -10.83 20.81 -1.12
C ASN A 153 -12.25 20.84 -1.74
N PRO A 154 -12.86 19.69 -2.08
CA PRO A 154 -14.18 19.64 -2.74
C PRO A 154 -15.35 20.05 -1.82
N ASN A 155 -15.09 20.29 -0.53
CA ASN A 155 -16.09 20.80 0.42
C ASN A 155 -16.06 22.33 0.54
N ASP A 156 -15.01 23.00 0.04
CA ASP A 156 -14.90 24.45 0.07
C ASP A 156 -15.37 25.05 -1.28
N VAL A 157 -16.57 25.62 -1.25
CA VAL A 157 -17.20 26.26 -2.40
C VAL A 157 -16.44 27.51 -2.86
N SER A 158 -15.85 28.26 -1.94
CA SER A 158 -15.10 29.48 -2.23
C SER A 158 -13.76 29.15 -2.88
N GLU A 159 -13.05 28.17 -2.32
CA GLU A 159 -11.79 27.67 -2.89
C GLU A 159 -12.00 27.15 -4.32
N MET A 160 -13.02 26.32 -4.55
CA MET A 160 -13.32 25.85 -5.90
C MET A 160 -13.66 26.99 -6.87
N ALA A 161 -14.40 28.00 -6.43
CA ALA A 161 -14.72 29.16 -7.27
C ALA A 161 -13.46 29.98 -7.61
N ASN A 162 -12.55 30.15 -6.65
CA ASN A 162 -11.27 30.81 -6.86
C ASN A 162 -10.37 30.00 -7.81
N ALA A 163 -10.38 28.67 -7.69
CA ALA A 163 -9.67 27.78 -8.59
C ALA A 163 -10.22 27.83 -10.02
N ILE A 164 -11.54 27.92 -10.19
CA ILE A 164 -12.17 28.15 -11.50
C ILE A 164 -11.65 29.46 -12.10
N LYS A 165 -11.66 30.55 -11.33
CA LYS A 165 -11.14 31.85 -11.79
C LYS A 165 -9.67 31.76 -12.19
N ALA A 166 -8.83 31.23 -11.30
CA ALA A 166 -7.41 31.07 -11.54
C ALA A 166 -7.12 30.24 -12.79
N GLY A 167 -7.85 29.13 -12.99
CA GLY A 167 -7.68 28.29 -14.17
C GLY A 167 -8.15 28.96 -15.48
N LEU A 168 -9.19 29.78 -15.44
CA LEU A 168 -9.65 30.53 -16.61
C LEU A 168 -8.71 31.70 -16.99
N GLU A 169 -8.03 32.27 -16.00
CA GLU A 169 -7.09 33.39 -16.14
C GLU A 169 -5.63 32.92 -16.37
N MET A 170 -5.34 31.62 -16.21
CA MET A 170 -3.99 31.06 -16.31
C MET A 170 -3.38 31.32 -17.71
N PRO A 171 -2.17 31.90 -17.79
CA PRO A 171 -1.45 32.09 -19.05
C PRO A 171 -1.14 30.77 -19.76
N GLU A 172 -1.17 30.75 -21.11
CA GLU A 172 -0.93 29.52 -21.88
C GLU A 172 0.44 28.89 -21.61
N GLU A 173 1.47 29.69 -21.30
CA GLU A 173 2.80 29.20 -20.93
C GLU A 173 2.77 28.39 -19.62
N GLU A 174 2.06 28.88 -18.60
CA GLU A 174 1.89 28.15 -17.34
C GLU A 174 1.07 26.87 -17.53
N GLN A 175 0.01 26.92 -18.37
CA GLN A 175 -0.78 25.74 -18.71
C GLN A 175 0.10 24.65 -19.33
N ALA A 176 0.97 25.03 -20.27
CA ALA A 176 1.85 24.09 -20.96
C ALA A 176 2.83 23.42 -20.00
N ILE A 177 3.48 24.19 -19.13
CA ILE A 177 4.43 23.67 -18.12
C ILE A 177 3.73 22.65 -17.21
N ARG A 178 2.56 22.99 -16.66
CA ARG A 178 1.80 22.10 -15.76
C ARG A 178 1.35 20.83 -16.49
N LEU A 179 0.83 20.96 -17.72
CA LEU A 179 0.39 19.81 -18.51
C LEU A 179 1.54 18.90 -18.89
N GLU A 180 2.71 19.44 -19.23
CA GLU A 180 3.90 18.64 -19.55
C GLU A 180 4.38 17.82 -18.37
N ALA A 181 4.45 18.43 -17.18
CA ALA A 181 4.81 17.73 -15.95
C ALA A 181 3.84 16.57 -15.66
N MET A 182 2.52 16.83 -15.71
CA MET A 182 1.51 15.81 -15.49
C MET A 182 1.52 14.71 -16.57
N GLN A 183 1.70 15.06 -17.84
CA GLN A 183 1.79 14.11 -18.95
C GLN A 183 3.02 13.22 -18.82
N SER A 184 4.18 13.79 -18.48
CA SER A 184 5.39 13.02 -18.21
C SER A 184 5.19 12.03 -17.06
N ARG A 185 4.47 12.44 -16.01
CA ARG A 185 4.17 11.59 -14.87
C ARG A 185 3.29 10.40 -15.24
N ILE A 186 2.19 10.62 -15.96
CA ILE A 186 1.27 9.53 -16.34
C ILE A 186 1.83 8.64 -17.47
N ALA A 187 2.74 9.16 -18.30
CA ALA A 187 3.41 8.36 -19.32
C ALA A 187 4.39 7.33 -18.74
N GLY A 188 4.94 7.61 -17.56
CA GLY A 188 5.88 6.70 -16.87
C GLY A 188 5.22 5.52 -16.14
N TYR A 189 3.90 5.54 -15.94
CA TYR A 189 3.18 4.47 -15.24
C TYR A 189 1.78 4.26 -15.84
N ASP A 190 1.73 3.47 -16.90
CA ASP A 190 0.49 3.17 -17.61
C ASP A 190 -0.24 1.93 -17.02
N VAL A 191 -1.37 1.56 -17.64
CA VAL A 191 -2.18 0.41 -17.20
C VAL A 191 -1.44 -0.93 -17.34
N LYS A 192 -0.47 -1.04 -18.25
CA LYS A 192 0.30 -2.27 -18.46
C LYS A 192 1.29 -2.44 -17.31
N ILE A 193 2.02 -1.39 -16.97
CA ILE A 193 2.97 -1.40 -15.84
C ILE A 193 2.22 -1.74 -14.55
N TRP A 194 1.07 -1.10 -14.30
CA TRP A 194 0.24 -1.43 -13.13
C TRP A 194 -0.15 -2.92 -13.06
N ALA A 195 -0.55 -3.50 -14.20
CA ALA A 195 -0.95 -4.91 -14.25
C ALA A 195 0.25 -5.86 -14.09
N GLU A 196 1.40 -5.52 -14.69
CA GLU A 196 2.65 -6.27 -14.58
C GLU A 196 3.16 -6.29 -13.14
N ASP A 197 3.17 -5.15 -12.45
CA ASP A 197 3.58 -5.05 -11.04
C ASP A 197 2.68 -5.89 -10.13
N PHE A 198 1.36 -5.77 -10.30
CA PHE A 198 0.39 -6.53 -9.49
C PHE A 198 0.54 -8.05 -9.69
N LEU A 199 0.64 -8.50 -10.95
CA LEU A 199 0.81 -9.92 -11.26
C LEU A 199 2.20 -10.44 -10.88
N GLY A 200 3.23 -9.59 -10.98
CA GLY A 200 4.59 -9.88 -10.53
C GLY A 200 4.62 -10.17 -9.03
N GLU A 201 4.03 -9.30 -8.22
CA GLU A 201 3.94 -9.49 -6.77
C GLU A 201 3.12 -10.73 -6.38
N LEU A 202 2.02 -11.00 -7.08
CA LEU A 202 1.24 -12.22 -6.85
C LEU A 202 2.08 -13.49 -7.09
N ARG A 203 2.89 -13.52 -8.16
CA ARG A 203 3.80 -14.63 -8.45
C ARG A 203 4.90 -14.74 -7.40
N ASN A 204 5.46 -13.62 -6.96
CA ASN A 204 6.49 -13.57 -5.91
C ASN A 204 5.97 -14.17 -4.60
N ILE A 205 4.76 -13.80 -4.19
CA ILE A 205 4.11 -14.37 -3.00
C ILE A 205 3.91 -15.89 -3.18
N LYS A 206 3.48 -16.34 -4.35
CA LYS A 206 3.28 -17.78 -4.60
C LYS A 206 4.59 -18.56 -4.51
N LYS A 207 5.69 -18.01 -5.01
CA LYS A 207 7.03 -18.60 -4.89
C LYS A 207 7.46 -18.71 -3.42
N LYS A 208 7.32 -17.63 -2.65
CA LYS A 208 7.61 -17.65 -1.20
C LYS A 208 6.80 -18.73 -0.48
N GLN A 209 5.51 -18.87 -0.78
CA GLN A 209 4.68 -19.92 -0.18
C GLN A 209 5.19 -21.34 -0.49
N GLN A 210 5.71 -21.58 -1.70
CA GLN A 210 6.30 -22.87 -2.06
C GLN A 210 7.61 -23.13 -1.29
N ASP A 211 8.43 -22.10 -1.10
CA ASP A 211 9.67 -22.21 -0.31
C ASP A 211 9.38 -22.51 1.17
N PHE A 212 8.25 -22.04 1.71
CA PHE A 212 7.80 -22.31 3.07
C PHE A 212 6.96 -23.60 3.23
N GLN A 213 6.68 -24.35 2.15
CA GLN A 213 6.00 -25.64 2.31
C GLN A 213 6.91 -26.64 3.03
N VAL A 214 6.45 -27.09 4.20
CA VAL A 214 7.07 -28.19 4.94
C VAL A 214 7.08 -29.43 4.03
N LYS A 215 8.27 -29.83 3.61
CA LYS A 215 8.47 -31.07 2.85
C LYS A 215 8.53 -32.23 3.84
N PHE A 216 7.41 -32.93 3.99
CA PHE A 216 7.42 -34.21 4.69
C PHE A 216 8.23 -35.22 3.86
N LEU A 217 8.98 -36.09 4.55
CA LEU A 217 9.58 -37.26 3.90
C LEU A 217 8.45 -38.11 3.31
N ASP A 218 8.57 -38.48 2.03
CA ASP A 218 7.70 -39.48 1.42
C ASP A 218 7.96 -40.88 2.00
N GLU A 219 7.03 -41.82 1.79
CA GLU A 219 7.14 -43.17 2.36
C GLU A 219 8.40 -43.92 1.92
N TYR A 220 8.85 -43.73 0.68
CA TYR A 220 10.07 -44.35 0.18
C TYR A 220 11.30 -43.79 0.90
N SER A 221 11.41 -42.46 1.01
CA SER A 221 12.47 -41.80 1.77
C SER A 221 12.49 -42.20 3.25
N LYS A 222 11.32 -42.38 3.88
CA LYS A 222 11.22 -42.87 5.26
C LYS A 222 11.75 -44.29 5.42
N ILE A 223 11.36 -45.20 4.53
CA ILE A 223 11.82 -46.60 4.55
C ILE A 223 13.34 -46.63 4.41
N HIS A 224 13.89 -45.94 3.42
CA HIS A 224 15.35 -45.87 3.21
C HIS A 224 16.09 -45.26 4.40
N LEU A 225 15.56 -44.19 5.00
CA LEU A 225 16.13 -43.60 6.22
C LEU A 225 16.16 -44.61 7.37
N LEU A 226 15.06 -45.34 7.59
CA LEU A 226 14.96 -46.33 8.67
C LEU A 226 15.87 -47.55 8.45
N GLU A 227 16.00 -48.01 7.21
CA GLU A 227 16.94 -49.08 6.85
C GLU A 227 18.38 -48.64 7.06
N ALA A 228 18.76 -47.47 6.54
CA ALA A 228 20.09 -46.89 6.73
C ALA A 228 20.39 -46.68 8.22
N TYR A 229 19.43 -46.16 8.98
CA TYR A 229 19.55 -46.01 10.42
C TYR A 229 19.80 -47.36 11.09
N ARG A 230 18.99 -48.39 10.81
CA ARG A 230 19.15 -49.73 11.41
C ARG A 230 20.49 -50.38 11.06
N ALA A 231 20.95 -50.24 9.83
CA ALA A 231 22.20 -50.82 9.34
C ALA A 231 23.46 -50.09 9.86
N ALA A 232 23.36 -48.81 10.22
CA ALA A 232 24.51 -48.01 10.64
C ALA A 232 25.04 -48.43 12.03
N ASP A 233 26.37 -48.58 12.12
CA ASP A 233 27.09 -48.89 13.36
C ASP A 233 27.34 -47.68 14.25
N LYS A 234 27.36 -46.48 13.67
CA LYS A 234 27.40 -45.19 14.38
C LYS A 234 26.46 -44.22 13.69
N ARG A 235 25.66 -43.50 14.47
CA ARG A 235 24.61 -42.60 13.95
C ARG A 235 24.78 -41.23 14.61
N LEU A 236 24.76 -40.16 13.83
CA LEU A 236 24.79 -38.80 14.36
C LEU A 236 23.40 -38.18 14.25
N LEU A 237 22.83 -37.75 15.37
CA LEU A 237 21.55 -37.06 15.43
C LEU A 237 21.80 -35.60 15.79
N LEU A 238 21.60 -34.70 14.83
CA LEU A 238 21.67 -33.26 15.03
C LEU A 238 20.26 -32.72 15.24
N LEU A 239 19.96 -32.26 16.44
CA LEU A 239 18.62 -31.87 16.84
C LEU A 239 18.58 -30.38 17.17
N ASP A 240 17.81 -29.63 16.40
CA ASP A 240 17.51 -28.23 16.72
C ASP A 240 16.53 -28.15 17.90
N TYR A 241 16.80 -27.30 18.89
CA TYR A 241 15.94 -27.12 20.03
C TYR A 241 14.84 -26.09 19.78
N ASP A 242 15.24 -24.88 19.36
CA ASP A 242 14.40 -23.68 19.36
C ASP A 242 13.47 -23.65 18.15
N GLY A 243 12.21 -24.07 18.34
CA GLY A 243 11.20 -24.13 17.28
C GLY A 243 10.99 -25.52 16.68
N THR A 244 11.89 -26.48 16.97
CA THR A 244 11.78 -27.88 16.52
C THR A 244 11.40 -28.81 17.67
N LEU A 245 12.25 -29.00 18.68
CA LEU A 245 11.93 -29.85 19.85
C LEU A 245 11.02 -29.16 20.86
N LYS A 246 11.03 -27.82 20.89
CA LYS A 246 10.13 -27.00 21.71
C LYS A 246 9.61 -25.83 20.88
N SER A 247 8.29 -25.70 20.78
CA SER A 247 7.67 -24.55 20.12
C SER A 247 8.07 -23.24 20.77
N PHE A 248 8.15 -22.18 19.97
CA PHE A 248 8.38 -20.83 20.49
C PHE A 248 7.27 -20.40 21.45
N VAL A 249 7.66 -19.72 22.53
CA VAL A 249 6.75 -19.10 23.50
C VAL A 249 7.07 -17.61 23.64
N SER A 250 6.12 -16.80 24.12
CA SER A 250 6.21 -15.33 24.10
C SER A 250 7.39 -14.76 24.88
N ASN A 251 7.77 -15.41 25.98
CA ASN A 251 9.00 -15.12 26.73
C ASN A 251 9.99 -16.26 26.50
N PRO A 252 11.10 -16.04 25.77
CA PRO A 252 12.05 -17.09 25.46
C PRO A 252 12.50 -17.89 26.69
N ALA A 253 12.69 -17.27 27.86
CA ALA A 253 13.15 -17.96 29.07
C ALA A 253 12.23 -19.10 29.52
N ASP A 254 10.95 -19.06 29.15
CA ASP A 254 9.91 -20.03 29.54
C ASP A 254 9.86 -21.25 28.58
N ALA A 255 10.65 -21.26 27.51
CA ALA A 255 10.78 -22.40 26.60
C ALA A 255 11.61 -23.52 27.24
N VAL A 256 11.19 -24.01 28.41
CA VAL A 256 11.89 -25.04 29.19
C VAL A 256 11.50 -26.44 28.67
N PRO A 257 12.43 -27.41 28.63
CA PRO A 257 12.13 -28.77 28.22
C PRO A 257 11.20 -29.48 29.23
N GLY A 258 10.29 -30.29 28.73
CA GLY A 258 9.47 -31.19 29.54
C GLY A 258 10.23 -32.47 29.93
N LYS A 259 9.73 -33.19 30.93
CA LYS A 259 10.32 -34.47 31.38
C LYS A 259 10.40 -35.51 30.26
N GLU A 260 9.37 -35.58 29.42
CA GLU A 260 9.32 -36.51 28.28
C GLU A 260 10.45 -36.25 27.27
N LEU A 261 10.72 -34.98 26.96
CA LEU A 261 11.80 -34.61 26.04
C LEU A 261 13.18 -34.96 26.62
N LEU A 262 13.41 -34.68 27.90
CA LEU A 262 14.66 -35.03 28.57
C LEU A 262 14.89 -36.54 28.59
N GLN A 263 13.84 -37.30 28.87
CA GLN A 263 13.89 -38.77 28.86
C GLN A 263 14.18 -39.29 27.44
N LEU A 264 13.51 -38.76 26.42
CA LEU A 264 13.74 -39.13 25.03
C LEU A 264 15.19 -38.89 24.60
N LEU A 265 15.78 -37.75 24.95
CA LEU A 265 17.17 -37.45 24.61
C LEU A 265 18.16 -38.42 25.27
N LYS A 266 17.89 -38.82 26.52
CA LYS A 266 18.69 -39.85 27.22
C LYS A 266 18.59 -41.20 26.52
N GLU A 267 17.37 -41.67 26.24
CA GLU A 267 17.14 -42.94 25.55
C GLU A 267 17.74 -42.97 24.14
N LEU A 268 17.68 -41.84 23.43
CA LEU A 268 18.34 -41.71 22.12
C LEU A 268 19.86 -41.87 22.27
N ASN A 269 20.46 -41.31 23.32
CA ASN A 269 21.90 -41.35 23.56
C ASN A 269 22.41 -42.70 24.10
N GLU A 270 21.55 -43.50 24.74
CA GLU A 270 21.89 -44.85 25.26
C GLU A 270 22.09 -45.92 24.16
N ASN A 271 21.88 -45.55 22.89
CA ASN A 271 22.01 -46.44 21.72
C ASN A 271 23.33 -46.22 20.96
N LYS A 272 23.46 -46.78 19.74
CA LYS A 272 24.55 -46.50 18.78
C LYS A 272 24.56 -45.03 18.26
N ASN A 273 23.88 -44.12 18.95
CA ASN A 273 23.70 -42.75 18.51
C ASN A 273 24.64 -41.82 19.27
N THR A 274 25.16 -40.85 18.54
CA THR A 274 25.74 -39.63 19.07
C THR A 274 24.68 -38.54 18.91
N VAL A 275 24.15 -38.04 20.03
CA VAL A 275 23.13 -36.99 20.02
C VAL A 275 23.80 -35.64 20.24
N CYS A 276 23.48 -34.69 19.36
CA CYS A 276 23.94 -33.31 19.44
C CYS A 276 22.74 -32.36 19.42
N LEU A 277 22.56 -31.63 20.52
CA LEU A 277 21.52 -30.62 20.65
C LEU A 277 22.08 -29.26 20.19
N ILE A 278 21.42 -28.63 19.23
CA ILE A 278 21.79 -27.33 18.67
C ILE A 278 20.74 -26.31 19.10
N SER A 279 21.17 -25.19 19.66
CA SER A 279 20.25 -24.19 20.18
C SER A 279 20.83 -22.77 20.04
N GLY A 280 19.92 -21.80 19.91
CA GLY A 280 20.25 -20.38 20.01
C GLY A 280 20.39 -19.89 21.45
N ARG A 281 20.23 -20.76 22.45
CA ARG A 281 20.38 -20.44 23.87
C ARG A 281 21.84 -20.36 24.28
N ASN A 282 22.11 -19.61 25.34
CA ASN A 282 23.45 -19.52 25.92
C ASN A 282 23.84 -20.83 26.64
N SER A 283 25.13 -21.00 26.89
CA SER A 283 25.69 -22.23 27.49
C SER A 283 25.14 -22.49 28.89
N ASP A 284 24.97 -21.45 29.71
CA ASP A 284 24.54 -21.59 31.11
C ASP A 284 23.11 -22.12 31.20
N TRP A 285 22.25 -21.64 30.31
CA TRP A 285 20.88 -22.12 30.20
C TRP A 285 20.85 -23.58 29.74
N LEU A 286 21.64 -23.94 28.72
CA LEU A 286 21.72 -25.34 28.26
C LEU A 286 22.27 -26.26 29.35
N GLU A 287 23.32 -25.84 30.07
CA GLU A 287 23.90 -26.59 31.18
C GLU A 287 22.86 -26.87 32.27
N LYS A 288 22.08 -25.84 32.64
CA LYS A 288 21.05 -25.95 33.67
C LYS A 288 19.96 -26.98 33.34
N TYR A 289 19.54 -27.08 32.08
CA TYR A 289 18.38 -27.89 31.70
C TYR A 289 18.74 -29.23 31.05
N PHE A 290 19.90 -29.34 30.41
CA PHE A 290 20.33 -30.52 29.66
C PHE A 290 21.64 -31.13 30.15
N GLY A 291 22.31 -30.54 31.13
CA GLY A 291 23.60 -31.03 31.67
C GLY A 291 23.56 -32.52 32.06
N ASP A 292 22.43 -32.98 32.60
CA ASP A 292 22.24 -34.37 33.04
C ASP A 292 21.92 -35.37 31.90
N CYS A 293 21.81 -34.92 30.64
CA CYS A 293 21.48 -35.80 29.51
C CYS A 293 22.69 -36.50 28.90
N ASN A 294 23.91 -36.08 29.27
CA ASN A 294 25.18 -36.58 28.73
C ASN A 294 25.27 -36.60 27.19
N ILE A 295 24.79 -35.53 26.54
CA ILE A 295 24.78 -35.35 25.08
C ILE A 295 25.76 -34.25 24.64
N HIS A 296 26.08 -34.20 23.35
CA HIS A 296 26.78 -33.05 22.79
C HIS A 296 25.84 -31.85 22.73
N MET A 297 26.35 -30.65 23.00
CA MET A 297 25.55 -29.42 22.97
C MET A 297 26.27 -28.30 22.22
N VAL A 298 25.48 -27.54 21.46
CA VAL A 298 25.90 -26.37 20.70
C VAL A 298 25.06 -25.18 21.15
N ALA A 299 25.73 -24.17 21.69
CA ALA A 299 25.10 -22.94 22.16
C ALA A 299 25.26 -21.82 21.12
N GLU A 300 24.35 -20.85 21.18
CA GLU A 300 24.37 -19.63 20.39
C GLU A 300 24.68 -19.86 18.90
N HIS A 301 24.00 -20.82 18.29
CA HIS A 301 24.12 -21.13 16.85
C HIS A 301 25.54 -21.53 16.40
N GLY A 302 26.35 -22.11 17.27
CA GLY A 302 27.69 -22.61 16.93
C GLY A 302 28.84 -21.82 17.56
N ALA A 303 28.56 -20.85 18.43
CA ALA A 303 29.64 -20.11 19.06
C ALA A 303 30.38 -20.93 20.13
N ARG A 304 29.66 -21.81 20.83
CA ARG A 304 30.21 -22.68 21.87
C ARG A 304 29.75 -24.12 21.70
N PHE A 305 30.65 -25.04 22.02
CA PHE A 305 30.42 -26.47 21.95
C PHE A 305 30.81 -27.15 23.26
N LYS A 306 30.02 -28.15 23.65
CA LYS A 306 30.32 -29.05 24.77
C LYS A 306 30.22 -30.49 24.32
N TYR A 307 31.27 -31.25 24.62
CA TYR A 307 31.27 -32.70 24.51
C TYR A 307 30.77 -33.33 25.82
N PRO A 308 30.21 -34.55 25.78
CA PRO A 308 29.90 -35.36 26.96
C PRO A 308 31.05 -35.34 27.97
N ASP A 309 30.73 -35.06 29.24
CA ASP A 309 31.67 -35.00 30.36
C ASP A 309 32.88 -34.04 30.21
N GLN A 310 32.83 -33.10 29.26
CA GLN A 310 33.87 -32.09 29.03
C GLN A 310 33.37 -30.67 29.32
N PRO A 311 34.28 -29.71 29.62
CA PRO A 311 33.91 -28.32 29.75
C PRO A 311 33.48 -27.71 28.41
N TRP A 312 32.71 -26.62 28.47
CA TRP A 312 32.38 -25.82 27.29
C TRP A 312 33.63 -25.24 26.64
N THR A 313 33.68 -25.32 25.31
CA THR A 313 34.74 -24.77 24.46
C THR A 313 34.17 -23.68 23.57
N ASN A 314 34.97 -22.65 23.29
CA ASN A 314 34.61 -21.53 22.43
C ASN A 314 35.31 -21.70 21.08
N GLU A 315 34.55 -21.73 19.98
CA GLU A 315 35.13 -21.74 18.63
C GLU A 315 35.27 -20.31 18.07
N VAL A 316 34.48 -19.36 18.58
CA VAL A 316 34.47 -17.98 18.10
C VAL A 316 35.34 -17.11 19.02
N MET A 317 36.44 -16.60 18.48
CA MET A 317 37.25 -15.55 19.11
C MET A 317 36.99 -14.21 18.41
N MET A 318 35.86 -13.57 18.71
CA MET A 318 35.60 -12.21 18.24
C MET A 318 35.46 -11.23 19.41
N PRO A 319 36.08 -10.03 19.35
CA PRO A 319 35.83 -8.98 20.32
C PRO A 319 34.36 -8.53 20.27
N ASN A 320 33.78 -8.20 21.42
CA ASN A 320 32.36 -7.83 21.55
C ASN A 320 32.08 -6.35 21.25
N ASP A 321 33.09 -5.58 20.85
CA ASP A 321 33.05 -4.13 20.68
C ASP A 321 32.05 -3.67 19.60
N TRP A 322 31.66 -4.57 18.69
CA TRP A 322 30.66 -4.31 17.65
C TRP A 322 29.23 -4.22 18.20
N LYS A 323 28.96 -4.78 19.38
CA LYS A 323 27.61 -4.88 19.95
C LYS A 323 27.04 -3.53 20.32
N GLU A 324 27.83 -2.67 20.97
CA GLU A 324 27.37 -1.38 21.46
C GLU A 324 26.87 -0.45 20.33
N PRO A 325 27.60 -0.26 19.21
CA PRO A 325 27.08 0.49 18.06
C PRO A 325 25.76 -0.08 17.49
N ILE A 326 25.65 -1.40 17.37
CA ILE A 326 24.46 -2.06 16.83
C ILE A 326 23.26 -1.94 17.77
N GLN A 327 23.49 -2.06 19.08
CA GLN A 327 22.45 -1.92 20.10
C GLN A 327 21.85 -0.52 20.09
N GLN A 328 22.66 0.52 19.93
CA GLN A 328 22.19 1.90 19.81
C GLN A 328 21.27 2.09 18.59
N ILE A 329 21.62 1.48 17.45
CA ILE A 329 20.78 1.49 16.24
C ILE A 329 19.46 0.74 16.51
N MET A 330 19.53 -0.47 17.07
CA MET A 330 18.35 -1.28 17.37
C MET A 330 17.40 -0.61 18.37
N GLN A 331 17.92 0.14 19.34
CA GLN A 331 17.12 0.90 20.31
C GLN A 331 16.22 1.96 19.66
N VAL A 332 16.55 2.45 18.46
CA VAL A 332 15.65 3.34 17.70
C VAL A 332 14.39 2.59 17.28
N TYR A 333 14.52 1.34 16.86
CA TYR A 333 13.42 0.50 16.43
C TYR A 333 12.58 0.02 17.61
N VAL A 334 13.22 -0.39 18.72
CA VAL A 334 12.51 -0.74 19.97
C VAL A 334 11.62 0.42 20.45
N ARG A 335 12.12 1.65 20.39
CA ARG A 335 11.34 2.83 20.79
C ARG A 335 10.12 3.11 19.90
N ARG A 336 10.16 2.69 18.64
CA ARG A 336 9.06 2.87 17.67
C ARG A 336 8.05 1.72 17.68
N CYS A 337 8.47 0.55 18.14
CA CYS A 337 7.71 -0.70 18.07
C CYS A 337 7.39 -1.17 19.50
N ALA A 338 6.22 -0.79 20.00
CA ALA A 338 5.82 -1.09 21.38
C ALA A 338 5.79 -2.61 21.63
N HIS A 339 6.17 -3.02 22.84
CA HIS A 339 6.29 -4.42 23.25
C HIS A 339 7.39 -5.24 22.55
N SER A 340 8.27 -4.59 21.77
CA SER A 340 9.52 -5.20 21.32
C SER A 340 10.67 -4.93 22.31
N PHE A 341 11.70 -5.77 22.31
CA PHE A 341 12.88 -5.57 23.18
C PHE A 341 14.15 -6.20 22.59
N ILE A 342 15.32 -5.78 23.08
CA ILE A 342 16.61 -6.35 22.69
C ILE A 342 17.07 -7.33 23.77
N GLU A 343 17.51 -8.51 23.36
CA GLU A 343 18.23 -9.47 24.18
C GLU A 343 19.70 -9.47 23.73
N GLU A 344 20.61 -9.17 24.65
CA GLU A 344 22.05 -9.30 24.43
C GLU A 344 22.53 -10.66 24.91
N LYS A 345 23.21 -11.39 24.03
CA LYS A 345 23.80 -12.71 24.28
C LYS A 345 25.32 -12.63 24.21
N GLU A 346 26.03 -13.71 24.52
CA GLU A 346 27.50 -13.71 24.59
C GLU A 346 28.16 -13.42 23.22
N PHE A 347 27.54 -13.83 22.12
CA PHE A 347 28.04 -13.64 20.75
C PHE A 347 27.02 -13.02 19.78
N SER A 348 25.84 -12.60 20.26
CA SER A 348 24.81 -12.03 19.39
C SER A 348 23.95 -10.97 20.09
N ILE A 349 23.25 -10.17 19.30
CA ILE A 349 22.16 -9.28 19.74
C ILE A 349 20.92 -9.69 18.97
N VAL A 350 19.81 -9.90 19.68
CA VAL A 350 18.54 -10.33 19.10
C VAL A 350 17.47 -9.30 19.40
N TRP A 351 16.74 -8.86 18.37
CA TRP A 351 15.56 -8.01 18.54
C TRP A 351 14.29 -8.86 18.51
N HIS A 352 13.56 -8.88 19.62
CA HIS A 352 12.31 -9.60 19.79
C HIS A 352 11.14 -8.66 19.48
N TYR A 353 10.49 -8.84 18.32
CA TYR A 353 9.38 -7.99 17.86
C TYR A 353 8.03 -8.75 17.79
N ARG A 354 8.01 -10.04 18.14
CA ARG A 354 6.80 -10.89 17.98
C ARG A 354 5.61 -10.48 18.85
N ASN A 355 5.86 -9.75 19.93
CA ASN A 355 4.82 -9.21 20.82
C ASN A 355 4.33 -7.82 20.38
N ALA A 356 4.92 -7.23 19.34
CA ALA A 356 4.50 -5.94 18.82
C ALA A 356 3.26 -6.06 17.94
N SER A 357 2.45 -5.00 17.91
CA SER A 357 1.24 -4.99 17.08
C SER A 357 1.58 -4.93 15.58
N LEU A 358 0.83 -5.68 14.77
CA LEU A 358 0.93 -5.70 13.30
C LEU A 358 0.80 -4.31 12.63
N GLU A 359 0.18 -3.34 13.30
CA GLU A 359 -0.03 -1.97 12.78
C GLU A 359 1.18 -1.03 13.01
N GLN A 360 2.17 -1.46 13.79
CA GLN A 360 3.34 -0.64 14.17
C GLN A 360 4.62 -1.00 13.40
N GLY A 361 4.52 -1.85 12.36
CA GLY A 361 5.64 -2.36 11.56
C GLY A 361 5.39 -2.27 10.08
#